data_AF-A0A431KMC6-F1
#
_entry.id   AF-A0A431KMC6-F1
#
_cell.length_a   1.000
_cell.length_b   1.000
_cell.length_c   1.000
_cell.angle_alpha   90.00
_cell.angle_beta   90.00
_cell.angle_gamma   90.00
#
_symmetry.space_group_name_H-M   'P 1'
#
loop_
_entity.id
_entity.type
_entity.pdbx_description
1 polymer ?
#
loop_
_entity_poly.entity_id
_entity_poly.type
_entity_poly.pdbx_seq_one_letter_code
_entity_poly.pdbx_strand_id
1 'polypeptide(L)'
;MHPPDAIEKLDKLGIAWFCDRIIGGASITALAKAAGVSRGSLINWLAADPERQRLAHDARRLSASAFDDKAETVLLEANDKFELAKAKELAHHYRWRASKISPEYGDRQELVGAGGAALIPDPYEGLSDRDRHLEAARRVMFVLARGAAAAESQASTSANFAST
;
A
#
# COMPACT_ATOMS: atom_id res chain seq x y z
N MET A 1 35.21 -11.82 -5.91
CA MET A 1 36.04 -11.68 -4.68
C MET A 1 36.03 -10.21 -4.34
N HIS A 2 35.33 -9.81 -3.26
CA HIS A 2 35.35 -8.41 -2.82
C HIS A 2 36.70 -8.12 -2.18
N PRO A 3 37.32 -6.96 -2.43
CA PRO A 3 38.52 -6.60 -1.69
C PRO A 3 38.18 -6.56 -0.19
N PRO A 4 38.97 -7.21 0.68
CA PRO A 4 38.69 -7.30 2.12
C PRO A 4 38.48 -5.92 2.78
N ASP A 5 39.12 -4.90 2.22
CA ASP A 5 38.97 -3.47 2.59
C ASP A 5 37.53 -2.94 2.50
N ALA A 6 36.69 -3.45 1.57
CA ALA A 6 35.34 -2.92 1.39
C ALA A 6 34.40 -3.27 2.55
N ILE A 7 34.53 -4.47 3.12
CA ILE A 7 33.71 -4.90 4.26
C ILE A 7 34.13 -4.14 5.51
N GLU A 8 35.44 -4.03 5.75
CA GLU A 8 35.98 -3.29 6.90
C GLU A 8 35.55 -1.81 6.90
N LYS A 9 35.56 -1.16 5.73
CA LYS A 9 35.05 0.21 5.57
C LYS A 9 33.57 0.32 5.95
N LEU A 10 32.74 -0.61 5.49
CA LEU A 10 31.31 -0.62 5.76
C LEU A 10 31.00 -0.94 7.22
N ASP A 11 31.73 -1.86 7.84
CA ASP A 11 31.60 -2.18 9.26
C ASP A 11 31.99 -0.99 10.15
N LYS A 12 33.04 -0.24 9.79
CA LYS A 12 33.43 1.00 10.48
C LYS A 12 32.33 2.07 10.43
N LEU A 13 31.61 2.19 9.31
CA LEU A 13 30.48 3.11 9.18
C LEU A 13 29.25 2.60 9.93
N GLY A 14 29.02 1.29 9.87
CA GLY A 14 27.90 0.62 10.52
C GLY A 14 26.54 0.85 9.84
N ILE A 15 25.56 0.06 10.26
CA ILE A 15 24.19 0.10 9.70
C ILE A 15 23.46 1.41 10.04
N ALA A 16 23.74 2.02 11.18
CA ALA A 16 23.11 3.27 11.59
C ALA A 16 23.41 4.41 10.60
N TRP A 17 24.67 4.54 10.16
CA TRP A 17 25.09 5.50 9.14
C TRP A 17 24.34 5.33 7.82
N PHE A 18 24.13 4.07 7.41
CA PHE A 18 23.38 3.73 6.21
C PHE A 18 21.90 4.11 6.35
N CYS A 19 21.27 3.72 7.46
CA CYS A 19 19.85 3.98 7.72
C CYS A 19 19.54 5.48 7.76
N ASP A 20 20.32 6.26 8.50
CA ASP A 20 20.18 7.72 8.60
C ASP A 20 20.16 8.39 7.21
N ARG A 21 21.10 8.01 6.35
CA ARG A 21 21.18 8.56 4.99
C ARG A 21 20.08 8.08 4.06
N ILE A 22 19.68 6.81 4.16
CA ILE A 22 18.53 6.29 3.41
C ILE A 22 17.27 7.05 3.81
N ILE A 23 17.06 7.28 5.11
CA ILE A 23 15.93 8.06 5.62
C ILE A 23 15.95 9.47 5.02
N GLY A 24 17.13 10.12 4.92
CA GLY A 24 17.32 11.37 4.17
C GLY A 24 17.18 11.27 2.64
N GLY A 25 16.72 10.13 2.13
CA GLY A 25 16.46 9.89 0.70
C GLY A 25 17.72 9.72 -0.14
N ALA A 26 18.87 9.38 0.44
CA ALA A 26 20.08 9.07 -0.32
C ALA A 26 19.87 7.82 -1.20
N SER A 27 20.46 7.80 -2.40
CA SER A 27 20.45 6.60 -3.24
C SER A 27 21.53 5.62 -2.83
N ILE A 28 21.33 4.32 -3.09
CA ILE A 28 22.36 3.29 -2.86
C ILE A 28 23.65 3.63 -3.62
N THR A 29 23.55 4.21 -4.82
CA THR A 29 24.70 4.65 -5.61
C THR A 29 25.45 5.78 -4.90
N ALA A 30 24.75 6.77 -4.35
CA ALA A 30 25.36 7.86 -3.60
C ALA A 30 26.04 7.34 -2.32
N LEU A 31 25.41 6.39 -1.62
CA LEU A 31 25.98 5.78 -0.41
C LEU A 31 27.22 4.96 -0.70
N ALA A 32 27.21 4.14 -1.75
CA ALA A 32 28.38 3.38 -2.18
C ALA A 32 29.56 4.31 -2.52
N LYS A 33 29.28 5.40 -3.26
CA LYS A 33 30.28 6.43 -3.56
C LYS A 33 30.82 7.10 -2.29
N ALA A 34 29.94 7.48 -1.36
CA ALA A 34 30.33 8.13 -0.10
C ALA A 34 31.16 7.21 0.81
N ALA A 35 30.88 5.90 0.81
CA ALA A 35 31.65 4.90 1.54
C ALA A 35 32.94 4.47 0.80
N GLY A 36 33.15 4.91 -0.44
CA GLY A 36 34.32 4.52 -1.24
C GLY A 36 34.34 3.05 -1.62
N VAL A 37 33.15 2.45 -1.82
CA VAL A 37 32.99 1.04 -2.19
C VAL A 37 32.12 0.89 -3.45
N SER A 38 32.16 -0.30 -4.06
CA SER A 38 31.25 -0.58 -5.17
C SER A 38 29.81 -0.76 -4.67
N ARG A 39 28.82 -0.46 -5.53
CA ARG A 39 27.40 -0.72 -5.22
C ARG A 39 27.15 -2.20 -4.89
N GLY A 40 27.80 -3.13 -5.60
CA GLY A 40 27.67 -4.57 -5.32
C GLY A 40 28.24 -4.96 -3.96
N SER A 41 29.31 -4.29 -3.50
CA SER A 41 29.87 -4.50 -2.16
C SER A 41 28.92 -4.06 -1.07
N LEU A 42 28.31 -2.88 -1.20
CA LEU A 42 27.30 -2.40 -0.26
C LEU A 42 26.08 -3.34 -0.20
N ILE A 43 25.58 -3.81 -1.35
CA ILE A 43 24.44 -4.74 -1.40
C ILE A 43 24.77 -6.08 -0.73
N ASN A 44 25.93 -6.66 -1.04
CA ASN A 44 26.34 -7.93 -0.45
C ASN A 44 26.57 -7.80 1.07
N TRP A 45 27.12 -6.67 1.53
CA TRP A 45 27.29 -6.39 2.95
C TRP A 45 25.95 -6.30 3.69
N LEU A 46 24.94 -5.65 3.11
CA LEU A 46 23.58 -5.64 3.66
C LEU A 46 22.97 -7.04 3.72
N ALA A 47 23.14 -7.84 2.67
CA ALA A 47 22.57 -9.17 2.56
C ALA A 47 23.26 -10.23 3.44
N ALA A 48 24.49 -9.96 3.89
CA ALA A 48 25.26 -10.89 4.72
C ALA A 48 24.76 -10.98 6.18
N ASP A 49 23.89 -10.07 6.62
CA ASP A 49 23.34 -10.05 7.98
C ASP A 49 21.83 -9.73 7.91
N PRO A 50 20.96 -10.67 8.33
CA PRO A 50 19.51 -10.47 8.33
C PRO A 50 19.04 -9.24 9.10
N GLU A 51 19.70 -8.88 10.21
CA GLU A 51 19.31 -7.72 11.00
C GLU A 51 19.66 -6.42 10.28
N ARG A 52 20.83 -6.36 9.62
CA ARG A 52 21.17 -5.22 8.74
C ARG A 52 20.16 -5.07 7.61
N GLN A 53 19.74 -6.18 7.01
CA GLN A 53 18.74 -6.15 5.94
C GLN A 53 17.39 -5.63 6.43
N ARG A 54 16.93 -6.08 7.61
CA ARG A 54 15.69 -5.62 8.23
C ARG A 54 15.72 -4.12 8.52
N LEU A 55 16.78 -3.64 9.18
CA LEU A 55 16.96 -2.21 9.46
C LEU A 55 17.02 -1.35 8.19
N ALA A 56 17.73 -1.83 7.17
CA ALA A 56 17.80 -1.17 5.87
C ALA A 56 16.42 -1.09 5.18
N HIS A 57 15.60 -2.12 5.32
CA HIS A 57 14.24 -2.14 4.79
C HIS A 57 13.34 -1.14 5.52
N ASP A 58 13.40 -1.10 6.85
CA ASP A 58 12.64 -0.15 7.67
C ASP A 58 13.04 1.30 7.36
N ALA A 59 14.34 1.57 7.25
CA ALA A 59 14.85 2.88 6.82
C ALA A 59 14.33 3.29 5.44
N ARG A 60 14.25 2.36 4.48
CA ARG A 60 13.68 2.66 3.15
C ARG A 60 12.22 3.05 3.23
N ARG A 61 11.42 2.42 4.09
CA ARG A 61 10.01 2.80 4.28
C ARG A 61 9.88 4.24 4.80
N LEU A 62 10.72 4.60 5.76
CA LEU A 62 10.76 5.95 6.34
C LEU A 62 11.27 7.02 5.35
N SER A 63 12.00 6.63 4.31
CA SER A 63 12.51 7.58 3.31
C SER A 63 11.45 8.21 2.40
N ALA A 64 10.19 7.77 2.48
CA ALA A 64 9.11 8.31 1.66
C ALA A 64 8.95 9.83 1.83
N SER A 65 8.98 10.33 3.07
CA SER A 65 8.88 11.77 3.36
C SER A 65 10.03 12.57 2.75
N ALA A 66 11.25 12.05 2.80
CA ALA A 66 12.40 12.73 2.20
C ALA A 66 12.31 12.84 0.66
N PHE A 67 11.51 12.00 0.00
CA PHE A 67 11.22 12.18 -1.43
C PHE A 67 10.13 13.23 -1.66
N ASP A 68 9.14 13.34 -0.77
CA ASP A 68 8.15 14.42 -0.81
C ASP A 68 8.83 15.78 -0.64
N ASP A 69 9.68 15.93 0.39
CA ASP A 69 10.47 17.15 0.63
C ASP A 69 11.34 17.52 -0.59
N LYS A 70 11.93 16.53 -1.27
CA LYS A 70 12.72 16.76 -2.49
C LYS A 70 11.86 17.22 -3.67
N ALA A 71 10.62 16.76 -3.77
CA ALA A 71 9.70 17.20 -4.80
C ALA A 71 9.35 18.67 -4.61
N GLU A 72 9.11 19.11 -3.37
CA GLU A 72 8.93 20.52 -3.04
C GLU A 72 10.20 21.33 -3.34
N THR A 73 11.35 20.87 -2.84
CA THR A 73 12.64 21.56 -2.98
C THR A 73 12.96 21.86 -4.44
N VAL A 74 12.89 20.88 -5.35
CA VAL A 74 13.23 21.11 -6.76
C VAL A 74 12.29 22.10 -7.46
N LEU A 75 11.04 22.20 -7.00
CA LEU A 75 10.08 23.18 -7.53
C LEU A 75 10.38 24.60 -7.03
N LEU A 76 10.77 24.74 -5.76
CA LEU A 76 11.13 26.02 -5.16
C LEU A 76 12.45 26.58 -5.71
N GLU A 77 13.39 25.70 -6.04
CA GLU A 77 14.73 26.09 -6.53
C GLU A 77 14.78 26.44 -8.03
N ALA A 78 13.69 26.24 -8.77
CA ALA A 78 13.66 26.52 -10.22
C ALA A 78 13.57 28.03 -10.49
N ASN A 79 14.60 28.61 -11.12
CA ASN A 79 14.72 30.06 -11.32
C ASN A 79 14.19 30.54 -12.68
N ASP A 80 14.09 29.64 -13.65
CA ASP A 80 13.62 29.96 -15.00
C ASP A 80 12.68 28.88 -15.57
N LYS A 81 12.13 29.14 -16.75
CA LYS A 81 11.13 28.27 -17.40
C LYS A 81 11.72 26.92 -17.85
N PHE A 82 12.99 26.86 -18.21
CA PHE A 82 13.66 25.62 -18.60
C PHE A 82 13.98 24.77 -17.37
N GLU A 83 14.48 25.38 -16.30
CA GLU A 83 14.67 24.73 -15.00
C GLU A 83 13.34 24.22 -14.45
N LEU A 84 12.27 25.02 -14.55
CA LEU A 84 10.93 24.63 -14.10
C LEU A 84 10.41 23.39 -14.83
N ALA A 85 10.69 23.25 -16.13
CA ALA A 85 10.29 22.06 -16.89
C ALA A 85 10.98 20.80 -16.33
N LYS A 86 12.30 20.86 -16.09
CA LYS A 86 13.05 19.78 -15.47
C LYS A 86 12.59 19.50 -14.03
N ALA A 87 12.33 20.56 -13.26
CA ALA A 87 11.87 20.46 -11.88
C ALA A 87 10.52 19.76 -11.77
N LYS A 88 9.58 20.04 -12.68
CA LYS A 88 8.27 19.36 -12.73
C LYS A 88 8.42 17.85 -12.96
N GLU A 89 9.29 17.44 -13.87
CA GLU A 89 9.57 16.02 -14.12
C GLU A 89 10.23 15.35 -12.91
N LEU A 90 11.20 16.01 -12.27
CA LEU A 90 11.83 15.51 -11.05
C LEU A 90 10.83 15.39 -9.90
N ALA A 91 10.01 16.41 -9.67
CA ALA A 91 8.98 16.40 -8.64
C ALA A 91 7.93 15.32 -8.88
N HIS A 92 7.53 15.08 -10.13
CA HIS A 92 6.67 13.95 -10.48
C HIS A 92 7.34 12.60 -10.17
N HIS A 93 8.61 12.45 -10.56
CA HIS A 93 9.37 11.24 -10.26
C HIS A 93 9.51 10.98 -8.76
N TYR A 94 9.77 12.02 -7.95
CA TYR A 94 9.90 11.89 -6.51
C TYR A 94 8.57 11.51 -5.83
N ARG A 95 7.46 12.14 -6.22
CA ARG A 95 6.11 11.76 -5.73
C ARG A 95 5.76 10.31 -6.08
N TRP A 96 6.05 9.88 -7.32
CA TRP A 96 5.90 8.48 -7.70
C TRP A 96 6.76 7.55 -6.85
N ARG A 97 8.02 7.91 -6.56
CA ARG A 97 8.87 7.11 -5.68
C ARG A 97 8.33 7.03 -4.26
N ALA A 98 7.86 8.14 -3.69
CA ALA A 98 7.25 8.16 -2.37
C ALA A 98 6.03 7.22 -2.30
N SER A 99 5.15 7.26 -3.30
CA SER A 99 3.96 6.39 -3.36
C SER A 99 4.28 4.90 -3.55
N LYS A 100 5.41 4.55 -4.16
CA LYS A 100 5.88 3.16 -4.23
C LYS A 100 6.55 2.68 -2.95
N ILE A 101 7.00 3.58 -2.08
CA ILE A 101 7.64 3.25 -0.81
C ILE A 101 6.60 3.14 0.30
N SER A 102 5.71 4.13 0.41
CA SER A 102 4.68 4.19 1.45
C SER A 102 3.30 4.40 0.82
N PRO A 103 2.33 3.50 1.11
CA PRO A 103 0.96 3.61 0.60
C PRO A 103 0.24 4.91 0.96
N GLU A 104 0.69 5.63 2.00
CA GLU A 104 0.08 6.91 2.43
C GLU A 104 0.22 8.02 1.38
N TYR A 105 1.28 7.98 0.57
CA TYR A 105 1.49 8.90 -0.56
C TYR A 105 0.87 8.37 -1.86
N GLY A 106 0.22 7.20 -1.82
CA GLY A 106 -0.50 6.65 -2.95
C GLY A 106 -1.86 7.29 -3.15
N ASP A 107 -2.37 7.21 -4.39
CA ASP A 107 -3.72 7.65 -4.69
C ASP A 107 -4.73 6.80 -3.94
N ARG A 108 -5.58 7.43 -3.12
CA ARG A 108 -6.72 6.76 -2.48
C ARG A 108 -7.91 6.83 -3.44
N GLN A 109 -8.42 5.66 -3.80
CA GLN A 109 -9.67 5.56 -4.56
C GLN A 109 -10.78 5.06 -3.63
N GLU A 110 -11.87 5.81 -3.59
CA GLU A 110 -13.10 5.36 -2.98
C GLU A 110 -13.91 4.58 -4.02
N LEU A 111 -14.26 3.34 -3.71
CA LEU A 111 -15.05 2.49 -4.59
C LEU A 111 -16.52 2.65 -4.21
N VAL A 112 -17.26 3.38 -5.04
CA VAL A 112 -18.72 3.56 -4.91
C VAL A 112 -19.46 2.80 -6.01
N GLY A 113 -20.66 2.31 -5.71
CA GLY A 113 -21.55 1.71 -6.70
C GLY A 113 -22.15 2.76 -7.65
N ALA A 114 -22.89 2.29 -8.65
CA ALA A 114 -23.53 3.17 -9.64
C ALA A 114 -24.40 4.23 -8.93
N GLY A 115 -24.23 5.50 -9.31
CA GLY A 115 -24.97 6.62 -8.72
C GLY A 115 -24.63 6.92 -7.26
N GLY A 116 -23.49 6.44 -6.74
CA GLY A 116 -23.11 6.62 -5.34
C GLY A 116 -23.78 5.61 -4.39
N ALA A 117 -24.45 4.58 -4.92
CA ALA A 117 -25.00 3.51 -4.11
C ALA A 117 -23.90 2.67 -3.46
N ALA A 118 -24.26 1.90 -2.42
CA ALA A 118 -23.35 0.92 -1.85
C ALA A 118 -22.88 -0.06 -2.94
N LEU A 119 -21.59 -0.42 -2.92
CA LEU A 119 -21.03 -1.43 -3.80
C LEU A 119 -21.55 -2.81 -3.38
N ILE A 120 -22.73 -3.18 -3.89
CA ILE A 120 -23.34 -4.49 -3.71
C ILE A 120 -23.00 -5.30 -4.97
N PRO A 121 -22.22 -6.39 -4.86
CA PRO A 121 -22.01 -7.30 -5.98
C PRO A 121 -23.38 -7.77 -6.49
N ASP A 122 -23.64 -7.67 -7.79
CA ASP A 122 -24.88 -8.21 -8.34
C ASP A 122 -24.88 -9.72 -8.11
N PRO A 123 -25.77 -10.26 -7.26
CA PRO A 123 -25.78 -11.68 -6.93
C PRO A 123 -26.16 -12.55 -8.14
N TYR A 124 -26.52 -11.94 -9.28
CA TYR A 124 -26.93 -12.59 -10.51
C TYR A 124 -25.94 -12.34 -11.67
N GLU A 125 -24.78 -11.75 -11.39
CA GLU A 125 -23.72 -11.55 -12.38
C GLU A 125 -23.22 -12.91 -12.93
N GLY A 126 -23.15 -13.03 -14.26
CA GLY A 126 -22.70 -14.26 -14.94
C GLY A 126 -23.72 -15.40 -15.05
N LEU A 127 -24.92 -15.26 -14.47
CA LEU A 127 -25.99 -16.24 -14.65
C LEU A 127 -26.72 -16.04 -15.99
N SER A 128 -27.17 -17.15 -16.59
CA SER A 128 -28.12 -17.07 -17.70
C SER A 128 -29.45 -16.49 -17.22
N ASP A 129 -30.22 -15.86 -18.10
CA ASP A 129 -31.48 -15.21 -17.68
C ASP A 129 -32.44 -16.20 -17.03
N ARG A 130 -32.48 -17.45 -17.49
CA ARG A 130 -33.25 -18.52 -16.84
C ARG A 130 -32.80 -18.76 -15.40
N ASP A 131 -31.50 -18.82 -15.17
CA ASP A 131 -30.94 -19.10 -13.83
C ASP A 131 -31.13 -17.92 -12.89
N ARG A 132 -31.08 -16.68 -13.41
CA ARG A 132 -31.44 -15.48 -12.63
C ARG A 132 -32.87 -15.55 -12.12
N HIS A 133 -33.81 -15.92 -12.99
CA HIS A 133 -35.23 -16.04 -12.61
C HIS A 133 -35.45 -17.16 -11.59
N LEU A 134 -34.78 -18.31 -11.76
CA LEU A 134 -34.86 -19.42 -10.82
C LEU A 134 -34.31 -19.04 -9.44
N GLU A 135 -33.17 -18.34 -9.39
CA GLU A 135 -32.55 -17.94 -8.13
C GLU A 135 -33.35 -16.83 -7.44
N ALA A 136 -33.92 -15.88 -8.19
CA ALA A 136 -34.86 -14.90 -7.66
C ALA A 136 -36.09 -15.59 -7.04
N ALA A 137 -36.69 -16.54 -7.75
CA ALA A 137 -37.84 -17.30 -7.25
C ALA A 137 -37.50 -18.09 -5.97
N ARG A 138 -36.34 -18.74 -5.91
CA ARG A 138 -35.86 -19.45 -4.70
C ARG A 138 -35.73 -18.53 -3.50
N ARG A 139 -35.16 -17.35 -3.68
CA ARG A 139 -35.01 -16.37 -2.59
C ARG A 139 -36.34 -15.85 -2.09
N VAL A 140 -37.29 -15.56 -2.98
CA VAL A 140 -38.66 -15.17 -2.60
C VAL A 140 -39.32 -16.28 -1.80
N MET A 141 -39.24 -17.53 -2.25
CA MET A 141 -39.79 -18.68 -1.54
C MET A 141 -39.17 -18.86 -0.15
N PHE A 142 -37.86 -18.66 -0.02
CA PHE A 142 -37.17 -18.74 1.28
C PHE A 142 -37.65 -17.66 2.26
N VAL A 143 -37.81 -16.42 1.79
CA VAL A 143 -38.31 -15.32 2.63
C VAL A 143 -39.75 -15.57 3.07
N LEU A 144 -40.61 -16.02 2.15
CA LEU A 144 -42.01 -16.34 2.46
C LEU A 144 -42.11 -17.49 3.49
N ALA A 145 -41.33 -18.55 3.31
CA ALA A 145 -41.30 -19.67 4.26
C ALA A 145 -40.84 -19.24 5.66
N ARG A 146 -39.83 -18.37 5.75
CA ARG A 146 -39.40 -17.80 7.03
C ARG A 146 -40.45 -16.92 7.67
N GLY A 147 -41.14 -16.09 6.89
CA GLY A 147 -42.25 -15.26 7.37
C GLY A 147 -43.39 -16.10 7.93
N ALA A 148 -43.77 -17.18 7.24
CA ALA A 148 -44.79 -18.11 7.70
C ALA A 148 -44.40 -18.79 9.03
N ALA A 149 -43.17 -19.32 9.13
CA ALA A 149 -42.68 -19.95 10.35
C ALA A 149 -42.62 -18.97 11.55
N ALA A 150 -42.27 -17.70 11.31
CA ALA A 150 -42.27 -16.67 12.34
C ALA A 150 -43.70 -16.34 12.81
N ALA A 151 -44.66 -16.27 11.89
CA ALA A 151 -46.07 -16.03 12.22
C ALA A 151 -46.68 -17.19 13.02
N GLU A 152 -46.36 -18.44 12.65
CA GLU A 152 -46.78 -19.63 13.40
C GLU A 152 -46.20 -19.63 14.82
N SER A 153 -44.91 -19.31 14.98
CA SER A 153 -44.26 -19.21 16.29
C SER A 153 -44.88 -18.10 17.16
N GLN A 154 -45.22 -16.94 16.59
CA GLN A 154 -45.90 -15.85 17.31
C GLN A 154 -47.34 -16.23 17.71
N ALA A 155 -48.07 -16.94 16.84
CA ALA A 155 -49.42 -17.42 17.14
C ALA A 155 -49.41 -18.44 18.28
N SER A 156 -48.48 -19.40 18.27
CA SER A 156 -48.33 -20.38 19.37
C SER A 156 -47.90 -19.72 20.68
N THR A 157 -47.04 -18.71 20.63
CA THR A 157 -46.62 -17.94 21.82
C THR A 157 -47.81 -17.16 22.41
N SER A 158 -48.63 -16.54 21.56
CA SER A 158 -49.81 -15.77 21.98
C SER A 158 -50.92 -16.66 22.55
N ALA A 159 -51.11 -17.87 22.01
CA ALA A 159 -52.12 -18.81 22.52
C ALA A 159 -51.77 -19.36 23.92
N ASN A 160 -50.47 -19.56 24.20
CA ASN A 160 -50.00 -20.02 25.50
C ASN A 160 -50.16 -18.96 26.61
N PHE A 161 -50.08 -17.66 26.28
CA PHE A 161 -50.31 -16.57 27.23
C PHE A 161 -51.80 -16.30 27.52
N ALA A 162 -52.72 -16.72 26.64
CA ALA A 162 -54.16 -16.55 26.82
C ALA A 162 -54.84 -17.67 27.65
N SER A 163 -54.10 -18.71 28.01
CA SER A 163 -54.61 -19.90 28.73
C SER A 163 -54.16 -19.99 30.20
N THR A 164 -53.57 -18.92 30.74
CA THR A 164 -53.24 -18.71 32.17
C THR A 164 -54.10 -17.62 32.76
#